data_AF-A0A2W6AV93-F1
#
_entry.id   AF-A0A2W6AV93-F1
#
_cell.length_a   1.000
_cell.length_b   1.000
_cell.length_c   1.000
_cell.angle_alpha   90.00
_cell.angle_beta   90.00
_cell.angle_gamma   90.00
#
_symmetry.space_group_name_H-M   'P 1'
#
loop_
_entity.id
_entity.type
_entity.pdbx_description
1 polymer ?
#
loop_
_entity_poly.entity_id
_entity_poly.type
_entity_poly.pdbx_seq_one_letter_code
_entity_poly.pdbx_strand_id
1 'polypeptide(L)'
;MKPGEYARRIALNMERGLSRNQARGKPSKGEPKISALKAAGLLPKHRESTERKIYSKALPALREGKSLRQAAKEAGVAPSTLKRFGRERGVIHATEHRTLKGGKSVPSRFGPSGADEWHLIASDGPKGPGGYRDVPLDSHYSSMMGRYGAAVNSMQNYGDVSRLRSLRGTVVKDTSGATYTLQTDPAAIRAYFDSLSPEDYQDFMKTFYKAKGRSHAA
;
A
#
# COMPACT_ATOMS: atom_id res chain seq x y z
N MET A 1 -8.56 -16.98 -30.06
CA MET A 1 -7.50 -15.96 -29.89
C MET A 1 -7.36 -15.23 -31.22
N LYS A 2 -7.47 -13.90 -31.25
CA LYS A 2 -7.40 -13.16 -32.54
C LYS A 2 -5.99 -13.34 -33.15
N PRO A 3 -5.82 -13.57 -34.46
CA PRO A 3 -4.52 -13.85 -35.08
C PRO A 3 -3.42 -12.82 -34.72
N GLY A 4 -3.77 -11.53 -34.64
CA GLY A 4 -2.84 -10.47 -34.25
C GLY A 4 -2.41 -10.47 -32.78
N GLU A 5 -3.22 -11.00 -31.87
CA GLU A 5 -2.89 -11.06 -30.44
C GLU A 5 -1.81 -12.11 -30.15
N TYR A 6 -1.84 -13.23 -30.89
CA TYR A 6 -0.85 -14.30 -30.77
C TYR A 6 0.53 -13.84 -31.25
N ALA A 7 0.57 -13.15 -32.40
CA ALA A 7 1.79 -12.57 -32.94
C ALA A 7 2.40 -11.52 -31.99
N ARG A 8 1.58 -10.59 -31.47
CA ARG A 8 2.02 -9.59 -30.49
C ARG A 8 2.59 -10.23 -29.23
N ARG A 9 1.94 -11.28 -28.71
CA ARG A 9 2.43 -12.01 -27.54
C ARG A 9 3.79 -12.65 -27.77
N ILE A 10 4.02 -13.22 -28.95
CA ILE A 10 5.32 -13.81 -29.31
C ILE A 10 6.39 -12.73 -29.41
N ALA A 11 6.13 -11.65 -30.15
CA ALA A 11 7.09 -10.54 -30.30
C ALA A 11 7.51 -9.97 -28.93
N LEU A 12 6.53 -9.70 -28.07
CA LEU A 12 6.74 -9.14 -26.73
C LEU A 12 7.50 -10.12 -25.81
N ASN A 13 7.36 -11.42 -26.03
CA ASN A 13 8.16 -12.42 -25.32
C ASN A 13 9.59 -12.54 -25.88
N MET A 14 9.77 -12.43 -27.19
CA MET A 14 11.09 -12.42 -27.82
C MET A 14 11.92 -11.19 -27.44
N GLU A 15 11.29 -10.01 -27.37
CA GLU A 15 11.89 -8.78 -26.83
C GLU A 15 12.38 -8.95 -25.39
N ARG A 16 11.79 -9.89 -24.64
CA ARG A 16 12.19 -10.22 -23.25
C ARG A 16 13.34 -11.23 -23.19
N GLY A 17 14.03 -11.48 -24.30
CA GLY A 17 15.13 -12.44 -24.37
C GLY A 17 14.70 -13.90 -24.34
N LEU A 18 13.40 -14.19 -24.51
CA LEU A 18 12.94 -15.57 -24.66
C LEU A 18 13.21 -16.07 -26.07
N SER A 19 13.60 -17.33 -26.19
CA SER A 19 13.67 -18.00 -27.49
C SER A 19 12.29 -18.02 -28.16
N ARG A 20 12.26 -18.16 -29.49
CA ARG A 20 10.99 -18.24 -30.25
C ARG A 20 10.07 -19.35 -29.74
N ASN A 21 10.64 -20.45 -29.30
CA ASN A 21 9.91 -21.62 -28.78
C ASN A 21 9.37 -21.37 -27.37
N GLN A 22 10.17 -20.74 -26.50
CA GLN A 22 9.71 -20.24 -25.21
C GLN A 22 8.60 -19.19 -25.37
N ALA A 23 8.76 -18.22 -26.27
CA ALA A 23 7.78 -17.17 -26.54
C ALA A 23 6.40 -17.71 -26.99
N ARG A 24 6.41 -18.87 -27.67
CA ARG A 24 5.22 -19.64 -28.07
C ARG A 24 4.60 -20.47 -26.93
N GLY A 25 5.32 -20.66 -25.83
CA GLY A 25 4.92 -21.49 -24.68
C GLY A 25 5.31 -22.95 -24.80
N LYS A 26 6.19 -23.31 -25.74
CA LYS A 26 6.67 -24.68 -25.97
C LYS A 26 8.21 -24.68 -25.99
N PRO A 27 8.89 -24.61 -24.84
CA PRO A 27 10.36 -24.67 -24.80
C PRO A 27 10.86 -25.98 -25.42
N SER A 28 11.94 -25.90 -26.20
CA SER A 28 12.61 -27.06 -26.78
C SER A 28 13.29 -27.93 -25.71
N LYS A 29 13.64 -29.16 -26.07
CA LYS A 29 14.45 -30.05 -25.21
C LYS A 29 15.78 -29.37 -24.90
N GLY A 30 16.08 -29.17 -23.62
CA GLY A 30 17.28 -28.45 -23.14
C GLY A 30 17.05 -26.97 -22.85
N GLU A 31 15.93 -26.37 -23.28
CA GLU A 31 15.57 -25.00 -22.88
C GLU A 31 14.91 -25.00 -21.50
N PRO A 32 15.31 -24.09 -20.59
CA PRO A 32 14.64 -23.94 -19.31
C PRO A 32 13.19 -23.46 -19.51
N LYS A 33 12.29 -23.98 -18.68
CA LYS A 33 10.90 -23.50 -18.61
C LYS A 33 10.88 -22.03 -18.18
N ILE A 34 9.91 -21.26 -18.68
CA ILE A 34 9.71 -19.85 -18.28
C ILE A 34 9.56 -19.71 -16.75
N SER A 35 8.91 -20.67 -16.09
CA SER A 35 8.80 -20.69 -14.63
C SER A 35 10.15 -20.85 -13.94
N ALA A 36 11.04 -21.70 -14.48
CA ALA A 36 12.39 -21.89 -13.96
C ALA A 36 13.25 -20.63 -14.17
N LEU A 37 13.18 -20.01 -15.35
CA LEU A 37 13.85 -18.73 -15.62
C LEU A 37 13.39 -17.61 -14.68
N LYS A 38 12.11 -17.55 -14.34
CA LYS A 38 11.57 -16.60 -13.35
C LYS A 38 12.03 -16.92 -11.93
N ALA A 39 12.12 -18.19 -11.56
CA ALA A 39 12.59 -18.61 -10.24
C ALA A 39 14.09 -18.31 -10.05
N ALA A 40 14.88 -18.47 -11.12
CA ALA A 40 16.31 -18.17 -11.16
C ALA A 40 16.63 -16.66 -11.29
N GLY A 41 15.63 -15.78 -11.33
CA GLY A 41 15.83 -14.33 -11.47
C GLY A 41 16.28 -13.86 -12.86
N LEU A 42 16.44 -14.77 -13.82
CA LEU A 42 16.88 -14.48 -15.19
C LEU A 42 15.80 -13.78 -16.04
N LEU A 43 14.55 -13.83 -15.59
CA LEU A 43 13.46 -13.04 -16.16
C LEU A 43 12.83 -12.16 -15.09
N PRO A 44 12.63 -10.85 -15.36
CA PRO A 44 11.97 -9.97 -14.42
C PRO A 44 10.54 -10.45 -14.11
N LYS A 45 10.14 -10.39 -12.83
CA LYS A 45 8.73 -10.48 -12.42
C LYS A 45 8.01 -9.21 -12.89
N HIS A 46 7.65 -9.17 -14.17
CA HIS A 46 7.28 -7.93 -14.85
C HIS A 46 5.79 -7.56 -14.77
N ARG A 47 4.97 -8.32 -14.03
CA ARG A 47 3.58 -7.91 -13.78
C ARG A 47 3.56 -7.01 -12.56
N GLU A 48 3.29 -5.73 -12.78
CA GLU A 48 2.91 -4.79 -11.73
C GLU A 48 1.85 -5.48 -10.84
N SER A 49 2.11 -5.55 -9.53
CA SER A 49 1.21 -6.22 -8.61
C SER A 49 -0.16 -5.54 -8.64
N THR A 50 -1.22 -6.31 -8.37
CA THR A 50 -2.58 -5.75 -8.29
C THR A 50 -2.65 -4.60 -7.29
N GLU A 51 -1.99 -4.76 -6.14
CA GLU A 51 -1.86 -3.72 -5.11
C GLU A 51 -1.23 -2.44 -5.69
N ARG A 52 -0.08 -2.56 -6.37
CA ARG A 52 0.62 -1.40 -6.94
C ARG A 52 -0.24 -0.70 -7.99
N LYS A 53 -0.93 -1.43 -8.86
CA LYS A 53 -1.89 -0.87 -9.82
C LYS A 53 -3.02 -0.11 -9.14
N ILE A 54 -3.54 -0.63 -8.03
CA ILE A 54 -4.64 0.02 -7.31
C ILE A 54 -4.16 1.34 -6.71
N TYR A 55 -3.03 1.35 -6.00
CA TYR A 55 -2.49 2.59 -5.42
C TYR A 55 -2.06 3.61 -6.49
N SER A 56 -1.39 3.17 -7.55
CA SER A 56 -0.81 4.09 -8.54
C SER A 56 -1.84 4.64 -9.54
N LYS A 57 -2.95 3.93 -9.78
CA LYS A 57 -3.91 4.28 -10.85
C LYS A 57 -5.34 4.36 -10.35
N ALA A 58 -5.83 3.33 -9.65
CA ALA A 58 -7.24 3.28 -9.27
C ALA A 58 -7.61 4.31 -8.20
N LEU A 59 -6.82 4.45 -7.13
CA LEU A 59 -7.12 5.41 -6.06
C LEU A 59 -7.00 6.87 -6.53
N PRO A 60 -5.98 7.28 -7.31
CA PRO A 60 -5.96 8.60 -7.94
C PRO A 60 -7.19 8.86 -8.81
N ALA A 61 -7.58 7.90 -9.67
CA ALA A 61 -8.79 8.03 -10.48
C ALA A 61 -10.06 8.24 -9.64
N LEU A 62 -10.19 7.56 -8.50
CA LEU A 62 -11.30 7.78 -7.57
C LEU A 62 -11.25 9.17 -6.91
N ARG A 63 -10.06 9.68 -6.56
CA ARG A 63 -9.87 11.04 -6.03
C ARG A 63 -10.26 12.11 -7.06
N GLU A 64 -10.02 11.84 -8.34
CA GLU A 64 -10.46 12.68 -9.47
C GLU A 64 -11.98 12.62 -9.73
N GLY A 65 -12.75 11.84 -8.94
CA GLY A 65 -14.20 11.72 -9.07
C GLY A 65 -14.67 10.70 -10.11
N LYS A 66 -13.77 9.90 -10.70
CA LYS A 66 -14.16 8.84 -11.63
C LYS A 66 -14.92 7.74 -10.89
N SER A 67 -15.83 7.08 -11.62
CA SER A 67 -16.57 5.94 -11.07
C SER A 67 -15.65 4.76 -10.76
N LEU A 68 -16.04 3.89 -9.80
CA LEU A 68 -15.32 2.66 -9.47
C LEU A 68 -14.99 1.79 -10.69
N ARG A 69 -15.92 1.74 -11.68
CA ARG A 69 -15.72 0.98 -12.91
C ARG A 69 -14.67 1.61 -13.82
N GLN A 70 -14.65 2.94 -13.95
CA GLN A 70 -13.63 3.66 -14.72
C GLN A 70 -12.26 3.54 -14.06
N ALA A 71 -12.17 3.77 -12.75
CA ALA A 71 -10.94 3.61 -11.97
C ALA A 71 -10.36 2.19 -12.09
N ALA A 72 -11.22 1.16 -11.97
CA ALA A 72 -10.80 -0.23 -12.14
C ALA A 72 -10.28 -0.51 -13.57
N LYS A 73 -10.95 0.04 -14.59
CA LYS A 73 -10.53 -0.07 -16.00
C LYS A 73 -9.17 0.58 -16.23
N GLU A 74 -8.95 1.78 -15.69
CA GLU A 74 -7.68 2.51 -15.81
C GLU A 74 -6.51 1.76 -15.14
N ALA A 75 -6.75 1.16 -13.98
CA ALA A 75 -5.76 0.32 -13.31
C ALA A 75 -5.59 -1.08 -13.96
N GLY A 76 -6.48 -1.46 -14.89
CA GLY A 76 -6.48 -2.79 -15.49
C GLY A 76 -6.76 -3.90 -14.47
N VAL A 77 -7.69 -3.66 -13.54
CA VAL A 77 -8.16 -4.61 -12.53
C VAL A 77 -9.69 -4.79 -12.64
N ALA A 78 -10.22 -5.92 -12.17
CA ALA A 78 -11.67 -6.09 -12.15
C ALA A 78 -12.32 -5.16 -11.11
N PRO A 79 -13.52 -4.59 -11.37
CA PRO A 79 -14.22 -3.76 -10.38
C PRO A 79 -14.48 -4.48 -9.04
N SER A 80 -14.74 -5.80 -9.08
CA SER A 80 -14.88 -6.63 -7.88
C SER A 80 -13.58 -6.72 -7.08
N THR A 81 -12.43 -6.82 -7.76
CA THR A 81 -11.10 -6.80 -7.13
C THR A 81 -10.82 -5.46 -6.46
N LEU A 82 -11.09 -4.34 -7.13
CA LEU A 82 -10.92 -3.01 -6.56
C LEU A 82 -11.84 -2.81 -5.34
N LYS A 83 -13.11 -3.21 -5.44
CA LYS A 83 -14.07 -3.13 -4.33
C LYS A 83 -13.63 -3.97 -3.12
N ARG A 84 -13.20 -5.22 -3.38
CA ARG A 84 -12.71 -6.12 -2.33
C ARG A 84 -11.48 -5.54 -1.64
N PHE A 85 -10.51 -5.09 -2.43
CA PHE A 85 -9.30 -4.44 -1.92
C PHE A 85 -9.63 -3.20 -1.08
N GLY A 86 -10.50 -2.33 -1.60
CA GLY A 86 -10.95 -1.12 -0.91
C GLY A 86 -11.57 -1.41 0.46
N ARG A 87 -12.41 -2.44 0.54
CA ARG A 87 -13.03 -2.90 1.81
C ARG A 87 -12.01 -3.53 2.76
N GLU A 88 -11.14 -4.41 2.25
CA GLU A 88 -10.12 -5.10 3.06
C GLU A 88 -9.07 -4.13 3.63
N ARG A 89 -8.74 -3.08 2.87
CA ARG A 89 -7.72 -2.09 3.23
C ARG A 89 -8.29 -0.79 3.80
N GLY A 90 -9.62 -0.66 3.87
CA GLY A 90 -10.27 0.56 4.34
C GLY A 90 -9.94 1.81 3.51
N VAL A 91 -9.61 1.65 2.21
CA VAL A 91 -9.19 2.77 1.34
C VAL A 91 -10.28 3.24 0.37
N ILE A 92 -11.45 2.59 0.35
CA ILE A 92 -12.61 2.99 -0.46
C ILE A 92 -13.87 2.84 0.38
N HIS A 93 -14.70 3.88 0.46
CA HIS A 93 -16.01 3.87 1.11
C HIS A 93 -17.13 4.22 0.12
N ALA A 94 -18.36 3.88 0.47
CA ALA A 94 -19.53 4.32 -0.28
C ALA A 94 -19.78 5.80 0.03
N THR A 95 -19.75 6.65 -1.00
CA THR A 95 -19.98 8.10 -0.85
C THR A 95 -21.44 8.48 -1.05
N GLU A 96 -22.16 7.70 -1.86
CA GLU A 96 -23.58 7.89 -2.10
C GLU A 96 -24.28 6.54 -2.05
N HIS A 97 -25.54 6.59 -1.61
CA HIS A 97 -26.44 5.46 -1.60
C HIS A 97 -27.65 5.78 -2.49
N ARG A 98 -28.15 4.77 -3.19
CA ARG A 98 -29.42 4.84 -3.90
C ARG A 98 -30.40 3.84 -3.30
N THR A 99 -31.66 4.23 -3.25
CA THR A 99 -32.75 3.36 -2.80
C THR A 99 -33.30 2.59 -3.99
N LEU A 100 -33.31 1.27 -3.90
CA LEU A 100 -33.92 0.39 -4.89
C LEU A 100 -35.45 0.34 -4.69
N LYS A 101 -36.18 -0.05 -5.74
CA LYS A 101 -37.61 -0.38 -5.65
C LYS A 101 -37.77 -1.50 -4.61
N GLY A 102 -38.43 -1.22 -3.48
CA GLY A 102 -38.48 -2.08 -2.30
C GLY A 102 -37.72 -1.55 -1.07
N GLY A 103 -37.27 -0.29 -1.06
CA GLY A 103 -36.74 0.39 0.11
C GLY A 103 -35.28 0.05 0.47
N LYS A 104 -34.64 -0.87 -0.25
CA LYS A 104 -33.26 -1.28 0.01
C LYS A 104 -32.27 -0.20 -0.44
N SER A 105 -31.54 0.39 0.51
CA SER A 105 -30.41 1.29 0.24
C SER A 105 -29.18 0.49 -0.22
N VAL A 106 -28.59 0.87 -1.35
CA VAL A 106 -27.36 0.27 -1.88
C VAL A 106 -26.35 1.35 -2.29
N PRO A 107 -25.04 1.12 -2.11
CA PRO A 107 -24.01 2.05 -2.58
C PRO A 107 -24.14 2.34 -4.09
N SER A 108 -24.23 3.61 -4.46
CA SER A 108 -24.27 4.08 -5.85
C SER A 108 -22.94 4.66 -6.31
N ARG A 109 -22.22 5.34 -5.41
CA ARG A 109 -20.87 5.87 -5.67
C ARG A 109 -19.89 5.43 -4.58
N PHE A 110 -18.64 5.36 -5.00
CA PHE A 110 -17.51 5.01 -4.14
C PHE A 110 -16.45 6.08 -4.28
N GLY A 111 -15.88 6.49 -3.16
CA GLY A 111 -14.76 7.43 -3.10
C GLY A 111 -13.61 6.85 -2.27
N PRO A 112 -12.44 7.48 -2.33
CA PRO A 112 -11.35 7.13 -1.43
C PRO A 112 -11.81 7.32 0.01
N SER A 113 -11.51 6.39 0.91
CA SER A 113 -11.62 6.67 2.35
C SER A 113 -10.64 7.77 2.71
N GLY A 114 -11.01 8.64 3.65
CA GLY A 114 -10.00 9.35 4.41
C GLY A 114 -9.13 8.28 5.04
N ALA A 115 -7.91 8.12 4.53
CA ALA A 115 -6.96 7.26 5.19
C ALA A 115 -6.73 7.87 6.57
N ASP A 116 -6.72 7.05 7.61
CA ASP A 116 -6.31 7.53 8.91
C ASP A 116 -4.90 8.13 8.73
N GLU A 117 -4.72 9.37 9.17
CA GLU A 117 -3.40 9.97 9.22
C GLU A 117 -2.67 9.34 10.40
N TRP A 118 -1.64 8.55 10.06
CA TRP A 118 -0.79 7.93 11.05
C TRP A 118 0.47 8.75 11.22
N HIS A 119 0.69 9.15 12.46
CA HIS A 119 1.93 9.73 12.92
C HIS A 119 3.04 8.68 12.87
N LEU A 120 4.06 8.90 12.04
CA LEU A 120 5.20 8.00 11.93
C LEU A 120 6.52 8.76 11.98
N ILE A 121 7.51 8.14 12.61
CA ILE A 121 8.91 8.57 12.54
C ILE A 121 9.58 7.62 11.55
N ALA A 122 10.01 8.14 10.40
CA ALA A 122 10.66 7.33 9.37
C ALA A 122 12.16 7.59 9.29
N SER A 123 12.92 6.53 9.04
CA SER A 123 14.34 6.65 8.70
C SER A 123 14.55 7.12 7.26
N ASP A 124 13.58 6.92 6.36
CA ASP A 124 13.63 7.28 4.94
C ASP A 124 12.26 7.77 4.40
N GLY A 125 12.17 7.99 3.09
CA GLY A 125 10.92 8.25 2.38
C GLY A 125 11.03 9.37 1.34
N PRO A 126 9.92 9.68 0.64
CA PRO A 126 9.93 10.61 -0.50
C PRO A 126 10.43 12.03 -0.18
N LYS A 127 10.37 12.45 1.08
CA LYS A 127 10.81 13.77 1.54
C LYS A 127 12.17 13.74 2.27
N GLY A 128 12.99 12.70 2.06
CA GLY A 128 14.31 12.55 2.68
C GLY A 128 14.30 11.76 4.00
N PRO A 129 15.47 11.52 4.61
CA PRO A 129 15.61 10.74 5.85
C PRO A 129 15.21 11.52 7.11
N GLY A 130 14.78 10.77 8.14
CA GLY A 130 14.85 11.18 9.55
C GLY A 130 13.85 12.22 10.05
N GLY A 131 12.54 12.03 9.83
CA GLY A 131 11.55 12.97 10.34
C GLY A 131 10.17 12.40 10.60
N TYR A 132 9.43 13.10 11.46
CA TYR A 132 8.02 12.88 11.71
C TYR A 132 7.16 13.29 10.53
N ARG A 133 6.15 12.46 10.24
CA ARG A 133 5.22 12.67 9.15
C ARG A 133 3.85 12.12 9.51
N ASP A 134 2.85 12.88 9.11
CA ASP A 134 1.49 12.38 8.99
C ASP A 134 1.40 11.66 7.64
N VAL A 135 1.15 10.36 7.71
CA VAL A 135 1.11 9.52 6.52
C VAL A 135 -0.25 8.83 6.43
N PRO A 136 -0.96 8.98 5.29
CA PRO A 136 -2.22 8.30 5.08
C PRO A 136 -1.96 6.82 4.84
N LEU A 137 -1.98 6.01 5.91
CA LEU A 137 -1.81 4.55 5.80
C LEU A 137 -3.16 3.87 5.66
N ASP A 138 -3.16 2.70 5.02
CA ASP A 138 -4.34 1.85 4.96
C ASP A 138 -4.57 1.11 6.30
N SER A 139 -5.77 0.55 6.49
CA SER A 139 -6.14 -0.13 7.73
C SER A 139 -5.32 -1.40 8.01
N HIS A 140 -4.61 -1.92 7.01
CA HIS A 140 -3.74 -3.07 7.18
C HIS A 140 -2.53 -2.76 8.05
N TYR A 141 -2.07 -1.50 8.08
CA TYR A 141 -0.97 -1.08 8.93
C TYR A 141 -1.39 -0.71 10.36
N SER A 142 -2.68 -0.59 10.69
CA SER A 142 -3.14 -0.10 12.00
C SER A 142 -2.57 -0.92 13.18
N SER A 143 -2.57 -2.25 13.07
CA SER A 143 -1.98 -3.11 14.12
C SER A 143 -0.46 -2.97 14.20
N MET A 144 0.22 -2.79 13.06
CA MET A 144 1.65 -2.53 13.01
C MET A 144 1.98 -1.21 13.70
N MET A 145 1.25 -0.14 13.38
CA MET A 145 1.46 1.18 13.95
C MET A 145 1.15 1.22 15.45
N GLY A 146 0.12 0.50 15.92
CA GLY A 146 -0.12 0.35 17.36
C GLY A 146 1.04 -0.34 18.09
N ARG A 147 1.65 -1.38 17.49
CA ARG A 147 2.85 -2.03 18.05
C ARG A 147 4.06 -1.11 18.01
N TYR A 148 4.25 -0.39 16.91
CA TYR A 148 5.31 0.60 16.80
C TYR A 148 5.17 1.68 17.87
N GLY A 149 3.96 2.21 18.07
CA GLY A 149 3.75 3.23 19.06
C GLY A 149 3.95 2.74 20.49
N ALA A 150 3.51 1.52 20.80
CA ALA A 150 3.82 0.89 22.09
C ALA A 150 5.33 0.68 22.30
N ALA A 151 6.09 0.36 21.24
CA ALA A 151 7.55 0.21 21.31
C ALA A 151 8.25 1.55 21.57
N VAL A 152 7.85 2.61 20.86
CA VAL A 152 8.35 3.98 21.08
C VAL A 152 8.03 4.46 22.49
N ASN A 153 6.80 4.24 22.97
CA ASN A 153 6.39 4.57 24.34
C ASN A 153 7.26 3.86 25.38
N SER A 154 7.49 2.56 25.19
CA SER A 154 8.30 1.74 26.11
C SER A 154 9.74 2.22 26.16
N MET A 155 10.29 2.62 25.01
CA MET A 155 11.63 3.20 24.93
C MET A 155 11.72 4.54 25.66
N GLN A 156 10.73 5.43 25.48
CA GLN A 156 10.73 6.76 26.10
C GLN A 156 10.55 6.70 27.62
N ASN A 157 9.53 5.97 28.09
CA ASN A 157 9.16 6.00 29.51
C ASN A 157 9.96 5.01 30.37
N TYR A 158 10.47 3.92 29.78
CA TYR A 158 11.11 2.84 30.53
C TYR A 158 12.52 2.48 30.02
N GLY A 159 13.01 3.14 28.97
CA GLY A 159 14.30 2.82 28.36
C GLY A 159 14.35 1.48 27.62
N ASP A 160 13.22 0.78 27.47
CA ASP A 160 13.18 -0.55 26.85
C ASP A 160 13.22 -0.45 25.32
N VAL A 161 14.37 -0.81 24.74
CA VAL A 161 14.61 -0.81 23.30
C VAL A 161 14.28 -2.15 22.62
N SER A 162 13.97 -3.20 23.39
CA SER A 162 13.81 -4.57 22.85
C SER A 162 12.69 -4.65 21.81
N ARG A 163 11.59 -3.93 22.05
CA ARG A 163 10.42 -3.87 21.16
C ARG A 163 10.69 -3.14 19.85
N LEU A 164 11.63 -2.20 19.81
CA LEU A 164 12.03 -1.52 18.58
C LEU A 164 12.84 -2.45 17.67
N ARG A 165 13.65 -3.35 18.26
CA ARG A 165 14.49 -4.27 17.48
C ARG A 165 13.67 -5.21 16.60
N SER A 166 12.49 -5.65 17.05
CA SER A 166 11.62 -6.53 16.27
C SER A 166 10.96 -5.85 15.06
N LEU A 167 10.98 -4.51 15.03
CA LEU A 167 10.41 -3.70 13.95
C LEU A 167 11.48 -3.18 12.98
N ARG A 168 12.75 -3.55 13.16
CA ARG A 168 13.86 -3.07 12.32
C ARG A 168 13.63 -3.46 10.85
N GLY A 169 13.78 -2.48 9.95
CA GLY A 169 13.58 -2.67 8.51
C GLY A 169 12.11 -2.85 8.09
N THR A 170 11.15 -2.60 9.00
CA THR A 170 9.73 -2.61 8.66
C THR A 170 9.42 -1.47 7.72
N VAL A 171 8.88 -1.79 6.55
CA VAL A 171 8.43 -0.83 5.55
C VAL A 171 6.91 -0.77 5.57
N VAL A 172 6.37 0.45 5.65
CA VAL A 172 4.95 0.75 5.47
C VAL A 172 4.74 1.46 4.14
N LYS A 173 3.52 1.39 3.60
CA LYS A 173 3.13 2.09 2.38
C LYS A 173 1.93 2.97 2.63
N ASP A 174 1.98 4.18 2.13
CA ASP A 174 0.84 5.06 2.15
C ASP A 174 -0.20 4.70 1.07
N THR A 175 -1.33 5.40 1.09
CA THR A 175 -2.37 5.26 0.07
C THR A 175 -2.02 5.87 -1.29
N SER A 176 -0.83 6.46 -1.46
CA SER A 176 -0.27 6.86 -2.76
C SER A 176 0.68 5.80 -3.33
N GLY A 177 1.08 4.81 -2.52
CA GLY A 177 2.06 3.79 -2.85
C GLY A 177 3.50 4.16 -2.51
N ALA A 178 3.73 5.32 -1.87
CA ALA A 178 5.02 5.69 -1.33
C ALA A 178 5.38 4.81 -0.14
N THR A 179 6.66 4.45 -0.04
CA THR A 179 7.20 3.56 0.99
C THR A 179 7.92 4.37 2.07
N TYR A 180 7.79 3.94 3.31
CA TYR A 180 8.45 4.52 4.48
C TYR A 180 8.98 3.40 5.37
N THR A 181 10.26 3.45 5.71
CA THR A 181 10.88 2.56 6.67
C THR A 181 10.75 3.15 8.06
N LEU A 182 10.21 2.38 9.01
CA LEU A 182 10.04 2.82 10.40
C LEU A 182 11.41 3.08 11.04
N GLN A 183 11.55 4.23 11.69
CA GLN A 183 12.74 4.53 12.47
C GLN A 183 12.75 3.65 13.72
N THR A 184 13.84 2.91 13.92
CA THR A 184 13.99 1.98 15.05
C THR A 184 15.28 2.18 15.82
N ASP A 185 16.12 3.15 15.41
CA ASP A 185 17.27 3.57 16.18
C ASP A 185 16.82 4.44 17.39
N PRO A 186 17.06 3.99 18.64
CA PRO A 186 16.68 4.75 19.82
C PRO A 186 17.30 6.15 19.88
N ALA A 187 18.55 6.32 19.40
CA ALA A 187 19.23 7.60 19.44
C ALA A 187 18.53 8.61 18.50
N ALA A 188 18.23 8.20 17.27
CA ALA A 188 17.49 9.02 16.31
C ALA A 188 16.06 9.35 16.79
N ILE A 189 15.36 8.40 17.42
CA ILE A 189 14.02 8.65 17.97
C ILE A 189 14.10 9.68 19.10
N ARG A 190 15.05 9.54 20.03
CA ARG A 190 15.23 10.52 21.12
C ARG A 190 15.58 11.91 20.59
N ALA A 191 16.54 11.99 19.68
CA ALA A 191 16.92 13.26 19.06
C ALA A 191 15.72 13.96 18.37
N TYR A 192 14.81 13.19 17.76
CA TYR A 192 13.56 13.74 17.24
C TYR A 192 12.67 14.31 18.35
N PHE A 193 12.42 13.56 19.44
CA PHE A 193 11.59 14.07 20.53
C PHE A 193 12.23 15.26 21.26
N ASP A 194 13.55 15.26 21.43
CA ASP A 194 14.31 16.38 22.03
C ASP A 194 14.25 17.64 21.16
N SER A 195 13.95 17.50 19.86
CA SER A 195 13.74 18.63 18.95
C SER A 195 12.33 19.22 18.99
N LEU A 196 11.37 18.56 19.64
CA LEU A 196 9.99 19.03 19.73
C LEU A 196 9.82 20.04 20.87
N SER A 197 8.93 21.01 20.67
CA SER A 197 8.43 21.81 21.78
C SER A 197 7.63 20.91 22.76
N PRO A 198 7.51 21.29 24.04
CA PRO A 198 6.65 20.57 24.99
C PRO A 198 5.20 20.43 24.49
N GLU A 199 4.68 21.43 23.78
CA GLU A 199 3.36 21.42 23.18
C GLU A 199 3.25 20.38 22.06
N ASP A 200 4.21 20.37 21.12
CA ASP A 200 4.25 19.42 20.01
C ASP A 200 4.46 17.99 20.50
N TYR A 201 5.27 17.80 21.54
CA TYR A 201 5.44 16.51 22.20
C TYR A 201 4.11 16.00 22.78
N GLN A 202 3.36 16.86 23.47
CA GLN A 202 2.07 16.48 24.05
C GLN A 202 1.02 16.23 22.97
N ASP A 203 0.99 17.02 21.91
CA ASP A 203 0.09 16.79 20.79
C ASP A 203 0.42 15.47 20.09
N PHE A 204 1.71 15.22 19.81
CA PHE A 204 2.20 13.95 19.29
C PHE A 204 1.77 12.78 20.16
N MET A 205 2.04 12.83 21.47
CA MET A 205 1.69 11.71 22.35
C MET A 205 0.18 11.51 22.43
N LYS A 206 -0.61 12.59 22.42
CA LYS A 206 -2.07 12.50 22.35
C LYS A 206 -2.50 11.81 21.07
N THR A 207 -2.05 12.24 19.90
CA THR A 207 -2.53 11.68 18.63
C THR A 207 -1.98 10.28 18.35
N PHE A 208 -0.70 10.05 18.66
CA PHE A 208 0.00 8.77 18.49
C PHE A 208 -0.63 7.64 19.34
N TYR A 209 -1.22 7.95 20.51
CA TYR A 209 -1.98 6.98 21.31
C TYR A 209 -3.51 7.04 21.15
N LYS A 210 -4.07 8.15 20.61
CA LYS A 210 -5.51 8.32 20.38
C LYS A 210 -6.02 7.69 19.09
N ALA A 211 -5.15 7.15 18.23
CA ALA A 211 -5.51 6.35 17.06
C ALA A 211 -6.40 5.10 17.37
N LYS A 212 -6.69 4.82 18.65
CA LYS A 212 -7.67 3.81 19.08
C LYS A 212 -9.14 4.26 19.05
N GLY A 213 -9.45 5.54 18.81
CA GLY A 213 -10.76 6.11 19.14
C GLY A 213 -11.67 6.61 18.02
N ARG A 214 -11.23 6.72 16.76
CA ARG A 214 -12.11 7.14 15.66
C ARG A 214 -12.71 5.94 14.94
N SER A 215 -13.48 5.13 15.67
CA SER A 215 -14.57 4.37 15.03
C SER A 215 -15.54 5.40 14.46
N HIS A 216 -15.79 5.34 13.15
CA HIS A 216 -16.83 6.09 12.47
C HIS A 216 -18.10 6.19 13.34
N ALA A 217 -18.37 7.39 13.87
CA ALA A 217 -19.73 7.78 14.18
C ALA A 217 -20.44 7.88 12.83
N ALA A 218 -21.38 6.96 12.63
CA ALA A 218 -22.35 6.98 11.54
C ALA A 218 -23.31 8.15 11.71
#